data_AF-A0A7L9C2V7-F1
#
_entry.id   AF-A0A7L9C2V7-F1
#
_cell.length_a   1.000
_cell.length_b   1.000
_cell.length_c   1.000
_cell.angle_alpha   90.00
_cell.angle_beta   90.00
_cell.angle_gamma   90.00
#
_symmetry.space_group_name_H-M   'P 1'
#
loop_
_entity.id
_entity.type
_entity.pdbx_description
1 polymer ?
#
loop_
_entity_poly.entity_id
_entity_poly.type
_entity_poly.pdbx_seq_one_letter_code
_entity_poly.pdbx_strand_id
1 'polypeptide(L)'
;MTQTADALPQPPPPILEGPWTAARAGAWRKARIVSFLCLVPLGWLLVALIWLPLYMGLFFFLVAGLLVGAVSFRLARAARPMERRRILRGACVVALACTAINLVWEYDQFARAAGKPPRFAEARNAVVAAGEKASSIDKMANVAFRAALTERYAPGGPIGYVRWAVSGADLPVSVNGQTESIVMPHGGFRWPIRTLAALLLLAVGLYLSFEALTSSEPVSNILPPGAEYTEE
;
A
#
# COMPACT_ATOMS: atom_id res chain seq x y z
N MET A 1 -60.68 15.40 7.68
CA MET A 1 -59.33 14.84 7.60
C MET A 1 -58.78 15.15 6.22
N THR A 2 -58.04 16.26 6.10
CA THR A 2 -57.40 16.70 4.87
C THR A 2 -56.08 15.95 4.75
N GLN A 3 -56.00 15.04 3.78
CA GLN A 3 -54.76 14.36 3.41
C GLN A 3 -53.83 15.44 2.82
N THR A 4 -52.87 15.91 3.61
CA THR A 4 -51.77 16.75 3.13
C THR A 4 -51.07 15.95 2.04
N ALA A 5 -51.18 16.41 0.79
CA ALA A 5 -50.45 15.84 -0.32
C ALA A 5 -48.96 15.91 0.02
N ASP A 6 -48.36 14.75 0.30
CA ASP A 6 -46.93 14.63 0.54
C ASP A 6 -46.20 15.26 -0.65
N ALA A 7 -45.62 16.44 -0.42
CA ALA A 7 -44.79 17.10 -1.40
C ALA A 7 -43.63 16.14 -1.68
N LEU A 8 -43.53 15.67 -2.93
CA LEU A 8 -42.44 14.82 -3.35
C LEU A 8 -41.13 15.47 -2.90
N PRO A 9 -40.26 14.74 -2.18
CA PRO A 9 -39.01 15.31 -1.68
C PRO A 9 -38.23 15.87 -2.86
N GLN A 10 -38.02 17.18 -2.86
CA GLN A 10 -37.22 17.86 -3.88
C GLN A 10 -35.80 17.25 -3.85
N PRO A 11 -35.21 16.91 -5.00
CA PRO A 11 -33.83 16.45 -5.03
C PRO A 11 -32.94 17.52 -4.40
N PRO A 12 -31.92 17.13 -3.61
CA PRO A 12 -31.02 18.09 -2.99
C PRO A 12 -30.41 19.00 -4.06
N PRO A 13 -30.27 20.31 -3.80
CA PRO A 13 -29.72 21.23 -4.76
C PRO A 13 -28.32 20.76 -5.21
N PRO A 14 -27.96 20.93 -6.49
CA PRO A 14 -26.65 20.54 -6.98
C PRO A 14 -25.57 21.25 -6.14
N ILE A 15 -24.59 20.49 -5.67
CA ILE A 15 -23.47 21.03 -4.89
C ILE A 15 -22.67 21.95 -5.83
N LEU A 16 -22.92 23.25 -5.73
CA LEU A 16 -22.16 24.26 -6.47
C LEU A 16 -20.78 24.37 -5.84
N GLU A 17 -19.76 23.87 -6.53
CA GLU A 17 -18.38 24.02 -6.09
C GLU A 17 -18.01 25.50 -6.03
N GLY A 18 -17.93 26.05 -4.81
CA GLY A 18 -17.26 27.34 -4.61
C GLY A 18 -15.82 27.29 -5.14
N PRO A 19 -15.23 28.43 -5.52
CA PRO A 19 -13.91 28.48 -6.14
C PRO A 19 -12.86 27.75 -5.30
N TRP A 20 -11.94 27.06 -5.99
CA TRP A 20 -10.87 26.32 -5.33
C TRP A 20 -9.82 27.29 -4.77
N THR A 21 -9.96 27.65 -3.50
CA THR A 21 -9.07 28.61 -2.84
C THR A 21 -7.72 27.98 -2.46
N ALA A 22 -6.69 28.83 -2.29
CA ALA A 22 -5.37 28.41 -1.85
C ALA A 22 -5.38 27.70 -0.49
N ALA A 23 -6.26 28.12 0.43
CA ALA A 23 -6.42 27.47 1.74
C ALA A 23 -6.90 26.02 1.61
N ARG A 24 -7.89 25.77 0.74
CA ARG A 24 -8.44 24.43 0.47
C ARG A 24 -7.40 23.53 -0.20
N ALA A 25 -6.66 24.08 -1.17
CA ALA A 25 -5.52 23.40 -1.79
C ALA A 25 -4.43 23.04 -0.77
N GLY A 26 -4.14 23.93 0.17
CA GLY A 26 -3.17 23.74 1.25
C GLY A 26 -3.59 22.62 2.20
N ALA A 27 -4.83 22.63 2.68
CA ALA A 27 -5.39 21.59 3.54
C ALA A 27 -5.34 20.21 2.86
N TRP A 28 -5.73 20.13 1.59
CA TRP A 28 -5.69 18.89 0.82
C TRP A 28 -4.27 18.36 0.60
N ARG A 29 -3.31 19.27 0.34
CA ARG A 29 -1.89 18.90 0.21
C ARG A 29 -1.35 18.34 1.52
N LYS A 30 -1.63 19.00 2.65
CA LYS A 30 -1.23 18.54 3.99
C LYS A 30 -1.79 17.14 4.27
N ALA A 31 -3.06 16.91 4.00
CA ALA A 31 -3.70 15.60 4.18
C ALA A 31 -3.01 14.50 3.37
N ARG A 32 -2.67 14.74 2.09
CA ARG A 32 -1.94 13.75 1.28
C ARG A 32 -0.52 13.47 1.79
N ILE A 33 0.21 14.50 2.22
CA ILE A 33 1.54 14.35 2.80
C ILE A 33 1.46 13.52 4.08
N VAL A 34 0.53 13.82 4.97
CA VAL A 34 0.34 13.07 6.21
C VAL A 34 -0.11 11.64 5.93
N SER A 35 -1.03 11.43 4.99
CA SER A 35 -1.40 10.07 4.57
C SER A 35 -0.18 9.25 4.16
N PHE A 36 0.65 9.84 3.30
CA PHE A 36 1.86 9.19 2.82
C PHE A 36 2.84 8.91 3.97
N LEU A 37 3.12 9.88 4.83
CA LEU A 37 4.04 9.73 5.96
C LEU A 37 3.55 8.67 6.97
N CYS A 38 2.25 8.54 7.20
CA CYS A 38 1.70 7.50 8.07
C CYS A 38 1.71 6.12 7.41
N LEU A 39 1.52 6.05 6.08
CA LEU A 39 1.54 4.79 5.34
C LEU A 39 2.94 4.21 5.17
N VAL A 40 3.99 5.03 5.16
CA VAL A 40 5.39 4.58 5.06
C VAL A 40 5.75 3.58 6.18
N PRO A 41 5.69 3.91 7.49
CA PRO A 41 6.04 2.97 8.55
C PRO A 41 5.07 1.77 8.62
N LEU A 42 3.80 1.97 8.27
CA LEU A 42 2.81 0.90 8.25
C LEU A 42 3.07 -0.08 7.09
N GLY A 43 3.44 0.42 5.93
CA GLY A 43 3.87 -0.38 4.78
C GLY A 43 5.14 -1.17 5.11
N TRP A 44 6.09 -0.57 5.82
CA TRP A 44 7.28 -1.26 6.29
C TRP A 44 6.93 -2.43 7.22
N LEU A 45 6.03 -2.20 8.18
CA LEU A 45 5.52 -3.25 9.07
C LEU A 45 4.82 -4.37 8.28
N LEU A 46 4.03 -4.02 7.26
CA LEU A 46 3.34 -5.00 6.41
C LEU A 46 4.30 -5.85 5.58
N VAL A 47 5.39 -5.26 5.08
CA VAL A 47 6.46 -6.00 4.39
C VAL A 47 7.18 -6.93 5.37
N ALA A 48 7.41 -6.52 6.62
CA ALA A 48 8.00 -7.40 7.63
C ALA A 48 7.09 -8.59 7.97
N LEU A 49 5.78 -8.41 7.83
CA LEU A 49 4.74 -9.42 8.05
C LEU A 49 4.43 -10.26 6.80
N ILE A 50 5.33 -10.33 5.80
CA ILE A 50 5.10 -11.05 4.53
C ILE A 50 4.74 -12.54 4.69
N TRP A 51 5.01 -13.12 5.87
CA TRP A 51 4.68 -14.50 6.22
C TRP A 51 3.25 -14.69 6.72
N LEU A 52 2.45 -13.62 6.86
CA LEU A 52 1.03 -13.79 7.19
C LEU A 52 0.31 -14.51 6.04
N PRO A 53 -0.73 -15.31 6.36
CA PRO A 53 -1.68 -15.77 5.36
C PRO A 53 -2.20 -14.63 4.48
N LEU A 54 -2.34 -14.91 3.18
CA LEU A 54 -2.71 -13.94 2.14
C LEU A 54 -3.86 -13.00 2.55
N TYR A 55 -4.95 -13.57 3.07
CA TYR A 55 -6.14 -12.81 3.46
C TYR A 55 -5.90 -11.85 4.63
N MET A 56 -5.00 -12.22 5.55
CA MET A 56 -4.67 -11.38 6.70
C MET A 56 -3.89 -10.14 6.24
N GLY A 57 -3.00 -10.27 5.25
CA GLY A 57 -2.32 -9.14 4.63
C GLY A 57 -3.28 -8.15 3.95
N LEU A 58 -4.25 -8.64 3.16
CA LEU A 58 -5.25 -7.81 2.49
C LEU A 58 -6.12 -7.02 3.48
N PHE A 59 -6.53 -7.67 4.57
CA PHE A 59 -7.27 -7.01 5.64
C PHE A 59 -6.49 -5.82 6.23
N PHE A 60 -5.19 -5.98 6.46
CA PHE A 60 -4.38 -4.88 6.97
C PHE A 60 -4.26 -3.71 6.00
N PHE A 61 -4.25 -3.91 4.67
CA PHE A 61 -4.25 -2.80 3.72
C PHE A 61 -5.54 -1.97 3.79
N LEU A 62 -6.68 -2.63 3.98
CA LEU A 62 -7.96 -1.94 4.16
C LEU A 62 -7.96 -1.14 5.47
N VAL A 63 -7.61 -1.78 6.60
CA VAL A 63 -7.56 -1.12 7.92
C VAL A 63 -6.54 0.01 7.94
N ALA A 64 -5.38 -0.17 7.32
CA ALA A 64 -4.37 0.86 7.13
C ALA A 64 -4.94 2.07 6.39
N GLY A 65 -5.63 1.82 5.26
CA GLY A 65 -6.29 2.86 4.47
C GLY A 65 -7.34 3.62 5.28
N LEU A 66 -8.12 2.94 6.11
CA LEU A 66 -9.15 3.55 6.97
C LEU A 66 -8.54 4.38 8.10
N LEU A 67 -7.55 3.85 8.84
CA LEU A 67 -6.91 4.54 9.95
C LEU A 67 -6.19 5.81 9.47
N VAL A 68 -5.39 5.67 8.41
CA VAL A 68 -4.67 6.81 7.83
C VAL A 68 -5.65 7.79 7.18
N GLY A 69 -6.66 7.27 6.49
CA GLY A 69 -7.72 8.07 5.91
C GLY A 69 -8.44 8.94 6.94
N ALA A 70 -8.77 8.39 8.11
CA ALA A 70 -9.42 9.12 9.20
C ALA A 70 -8.55 10.28 9.73
N VAL A 71 -7.24 10.07 9.92
CA VAL A 71 -6.31 11.13 10.34
C VAL A 71 -6.23 12.22 9.27
N SER A 72 -6.05 11.82 8.01
CA SER A 72 -5.92 12.77 6.90
C SER A 72 -7.22 13.51 6.61
N PHE A 73 -8.37 12.89 6.84
CA PHE A 73 -9.68 13.52 6.73
C PHE A 73 -9.82 14.69 7.70
N ARG A 74 -9.35 14.54 8.95
CA ARG A 74 -9.37 15.63 9.94
C ARG A 74 -8.58 16.85 9.44
N LEU A 75 -7.44 16.61 8.78
CA LEU A 75 -6.62 17.67 8.18
C LEU A 75 -7.24 18.25 6.91
N ALA A 76 -7.96 17.43 6.14
CA ALA A 76 -8.63 17.83 4.91
C ALA A 76 -10.00 18.49 5.14
N ARG A 77 -10.51 18.57 6.38
CA ARG A 77 -11.86 19.09 6.68
C ARG A 77 -12.09 20.49 6.11
N ALA A 78 -11.07 21.36 6.12
CA ALA A 78 -11.16 22.70 5.55
C ALA A 78 -11.24 22.74 4.02
N ALA A 79 -11.03 21.61 3.33
CA ALA A 79 -11.12 21.52 1.86
C ALA A 79 -12.55 21.29 1.34
N ARG A 80 -13.52 20.98 2.20
CA ARG A 80 -14.92 20.72 1.82
C ARG A 80 -15.62 21.93 1.18
N PRO A 81 -16.60 21.72 0.27
CA PRO A 81 -16.92 20.45 -0.42
C PRO A 81 -15.92 20.10 -1.55
N MET A 82 -15.57 18.83 -1.73
CA MET A 82 -14.64 18.39 -2.77
C MET A 82 -15.30 17.51 -3.84
N GLU A 83 -14.90 17.72 -5.11
CA GLU A 83 -15.25 16.83 -6.21
C GLU A 83 -14.82 15.38 -5.92
N ARG A 84 -15.73 14.42 -6.18
CA ARG A 84 -15.42 12.98 -6.10
C ARG A 84 -14.18 12.61 -6.91
N ARG A 85 -14.00 13.19 -8.10
CA ARG A 85 -12.84 12.93 -8.97
C ARG A 85 -11.52 13.37 -8.35
N ARG A 86 -11.50 14.49 -7.60
CA ARG A 86 -10.29 14.98 -6.92
C ARG A 86 -9.91 14.11 -5.74
N ILE A 87 -10.91 13.66 -4.98
CA ILE A 87 -10.71 12.71 -3.88
C ILE A 87 -10.10 11.41 -4.43
N LEU A 88 -10.73 10.84 -5.46
CA LEU A 88 -10.26 9.61 -6.10
C LEU A 88 -8.81 9.76 -6.62
N ARG A 89 -8.51 10.84 -7.35
CA ARG A 89 -7.14 11.12 -7.83
C ARG A 89 -6.13 11.20 -6.68
N GLY A 90 -6.47 11.87 -5.58
CA GLY A 90 -5.55 11.96 -4.44
C GLY A 90 -5.34 10.64 -3.72
N ALA A 91 -6.41 9.86 -3.51
CA ALA A 91 -6.33 8.51 -2.95
C ALA A 91 -5.45 7.61 -3.82
N CYS A 92 -5.67 7.59 -5.15
CA CYS A 92 -4.86 6.82 -6.09
C CYS A 92 -3.39 7.25 -6.08
N VAL A 93 -3.09 8.55 -6.08
CA VAL A 93 -1.69 9.05 -6.02
C VAL A 93 -0.98 8.58 -4.76
N VAL A 94 -1.63 8.68 -3.59
CA VAL A 94 -1.05 8.22 -2.32
C VAL A 94 -0.86 6.69 -2.32
N ALA A 95 -1.86 5.94 -2.78
CA ALA A 95 -1.80 4.48 -2.82
C ALA A 95 -0.71 3.97 -3.77
N LEU A 96 -0.57 4.58 -4.97
CA LEU A 96 0.47 4.25 -5.93
C LEU A 96 1.87 4.58 -5.38
N ALA A 97 2.05 5.75 -4.78
CA ALA A 97 3.33 6.14 -4.19
C ALA A 97 3.75 5.21 -3.04
N CYS A 98 2.80 4.84 -2.17
CA CYS A 98 3.04 3.88 -1.10
C CYS A 98 3.39 2.49 -1.65
N THR A 99 2.66 2.02 -2.68
CA THR A 99 2.92 0.74 -3.33
C THR A 99 4.30 0.70 -3.98
N ALA A 100 4.73 1.78 -4.64
CA ALA A 100 6.06 1.89 -5.22
C ALA A 100 7.16 1.77 -4.16
N ILE A 101 6.99 2.39 -3.00
CA ILE A 101 7.95 2.29 -1.88
C ILE A 101 7.97 0.88 -1.29
N ASN A 102 6.79 0.29 -1.07
CA ASN A 102 6.68 -1.08 -0.57
C ASN A 102 7.36 -2.07 -1.53
N LEU A 103 7.28 -1.85 -2.85
CA LEU A 103 7.98 -2.68 -3.82
C LEU A 103 9.51 -2.58 -3.68
N VAL A 104 10.05 -1.38 -3.44
CA VAL A 104 11.49 -1.19 -3.20
C VAL A 104 11.93 -1.93 -1.93
N TRP A 105 11.11 -1.87 -0.86
CA TRP A 105 11.41 -2.58 0.38
C TRP A 105 11.24 -4.10 0.27
N GLU A 106 10.21 -4.57 -0.42
CA GLU A 106 10.02 -6.00 -0.70
C GLU A 106 11.23 -6.56 -1.44
N TYR A 107 11.69 -5.85 -2.49
CA TYR A 107 12.92 -6.18 -3.20
C TYR A 107 14.15 -6.23 -2.28
N ASP A 108 14.37 -5.21 -1.45
CA ASP A 108 15.53 -5.14 -0.59
C ASP A 108 15.51 -6.23 0.51
N GLN A 109 14.35 -6.49 1.10
CA GLN A 109 14.15 -7.57 2.07
C GLN A 109 14.38 -8.93 1.42
N PHE A 110 13.86 -9.16 0.23
CA PHE A 110 14.07 -10.42 -0.50
C PHE A 110 15.56 -10.62 -0.83
N ALA A 111 16.25 -9.57 -1.29
CA ALA A 111 17.68 -9.63 -1.57
C ALA A 111 18.51 -9.94 -0.30
N ARG A 112 18.13 -9.39 0.86
CA ARG A 112 18.76 -9.71 2.16
C ARG A 112 18.44 -11.13 2.65
N ALA A 113 17.26 -11.65 2.29
CA ALA A 113 16.83 -13.00 2.63
C ALA A 113 17.39 -14.07 1.69
N ALA A 114 17.91 -13.70 0.51
CA ALA A 114 18.42 -14.64 -0.50
C ALA A 114 19.46 -15.62 0.05
N GLY A 115 20.36 -15.14 0.93
CA GLY A 115 21.40 -15.97 1.55
C GLY A 115 21.01 -16.65 2.86
N LYS A 116 19.80 -16.42 3.39
CA LYS A 116 19.41 -16.96 4.70
C LYS A 116 19.21 -18.47 4.66
N PRO A 117 19.47 -19.20 5.77
CA PRO A 117 19.21 -20.63 5.83
C PRO A 117 17.75 -20.96 5.48
N PRO A 118 17.48 -22.11 4.83
CA PRO A 118 18.43 -23.21 4.56
C PRO A 118 19.31 -23.03 3.30
N ARG A 119 19.16 -21.93 2.55
CA ARG A 119 19.89 -21.73 1.29
C ARG A 119 21.39 -21.62 1.51
N PHE A 120 22.17 -22.13 0.55
CA PHE A 120 23.63 -22.09 0.56
C PHE A 120 24.25 -22.74 1.81
N ALA A 121 23.62 -23.79 2.34
CA ALA A 121 24.11 -24.48 3.53
C ALA A 121 25.53 -25.04 3.34
N GLU A 122 25.81 -25.65 2.18
CA GLU A 122 27.14 -26.18 1.84
C GLU A 122 28.19 -25.09 1.77
N ALA A 123 27.91 -23.99 1.04
CA ALA A 123 28.83 -22.85 0.96
C ALA A 123 29.09 -22.22 2.33
N ARG A 124 28.07 -22.17 3.20
CA ARG A 124 28.20 -21.69 4.58
C ARG A 124 29.07 -22.61 5.42
N ASN A 125 28.87 -23.93 5.34
CA ASN A 125 29.68 -24.89 6.07
C ASN A 125 31.15 -24.85 5.61
N ALA A 126 31.39 -24.69 4.31
CA ALA A 126 32.74 -24.54 3.76
C ALA A 126 33.44 -23.27 4.28
N VAL A 127 32.74 -22.13 4.31
CA VAL A 127 33.27 -20.86 4.86
C VAL A 127 33.56 -20.98 6.37
N VAL A 128 32.68 -21.63 7.14
CA VAL A 128 32.92 -21.86 8.58
C VAL A 128 34.11 -22.79 8.80
N ALA A 129 34.26 -23.84 7.98
CA ALA A 129 35.41 -24.74 8.05
C ALA A 129 36.74 -24.03 7.72
N ALA A 130 36.70 -22.98 6.88
CA ALA A 130 37.83 -22.12 6.58
C ALA A 130 38.13 -21.06 7.67
N GLY A 131 37.37 -21.03 8.78
CA GLY A 131 37.54 -20.07 9.88
C GLY A 131 36.88 -18.71 9.64
N GLU A 132 36.08 -18.57 8.59
CA GLU A 132 35.35 -17.34 8.29
C GLU A 132 33.95 -17.30 8.94
N LYS A 133 33.37 -16.11 9.01
CA LYS A 133 32.02 -15.92 9.58
C LYS A 133 30.96 -16.35 8.57
N ALA A 134 30.04 -17.23 8.99
CA ALA A 134 28.87 -17.65 8.20
C ALA A 134 28.04 -16.50 7.59
N SER A 135 28.04 -15.31 8.22
CA SER A 135 27.34 -14.12 7.73
C SER A 135 28.00 -13.46 6.51
N SER A 136 29.20 -13.87 6.10
CA SER A 136 29.81 -13.43 4.83
C SER A 136 29.00 -13.95 3.63
N ILE A 137 28.49 -15.19 3.71
CA ILE A 137 27.62 -15.79 2.69
C ILE A 137 26.35 -14.98 2.47
N ASP A 138 25.74 -14.44 3.53
CA ASP A 138 24.53 -13.62 3.40
C ASP A 138 24.77 -12.39 2.51
N LYS A 139 25.94 -11.73 2.67
CA LYS A 139 26.32 -10.56 1.86
C LYS A 139 26.65 -10.96 0.43
N MET A 140 27.40 -12.05 0.24
CA MET A 140 27.77 -12.55 -1.09
C MET A 140 26.53 -12.99 -1.89
N ALA A 141 25.60 -13.70 -1.24
CA ALA A 141 24.34 -14.11 -1.84
C ALA A 141 23.46 -12.91 -2.22
N ASN A 142 23.42 -11.85 -1.41
CA ASN A 142 22.70 -10.62 -1.76
C ASN A 142 23.28 -9.98 -3.04
N VAL A 143 24.61 -9.83 -3.11
CA VAL A 143 25.29 -9.27 -4.28
C VAL A 143 25.06 -10.15 -5.51
N ALA A 144 25.24 -11.47 -5.38
CA ALA A 144 25.05 -12.44 -6.46
C ALA A 144 23.59 -12.46 -6.96
N PHE A 145 22.61 -12.37 -6.05
CA PHE A 145 21.19 -12.25 -6.41
C PHE A 145 20.92 -11.00 -7.25
N ARG A 146 21.43 -9.85 -6.83
CA ARG A 146 21.24 -8.59 -7.59
C ARG A 146 21.90 -8.64 -8.95
N ALA A 147 23.09 -9.25 -9.05
CA ALA A 147 23.79 -9.46 -10.31
C ALA A 147 22.98 -10.37 -11.25
N ALA A 148 22.55 -11.54 -10.78
CA ALA A 148 21.73 -12.47 -11.54
C ALA A 148 20.41 -11.84 -12.01
N LEU A 149 19.78 -11.03 -11.15
CA LEU A 149 18.56 -10.30 -11.48
C LEU A 149 18.81 -9.25 -12.57
N THR A 150 19.95 -8.56 -12.54
CA THR A 150 20.33 -7.56 -13.55
C THR A 150 20.62 -8.21 -14.89
N GLU A 151 21.32 -9.35 -14.88
CA GLU A 151 21.67 -10.11 -16.07
C GLU A 151 20.44 -10.70 -16.78
N ARG A 152 19.55 -11.36 -16.03
CA ARG A 152 18.39 -12.06 -16.62
C ARG A 152 17.16 -11.19 -16.76
N TYR A 153 17.04 -10.14 -15.94
CA TYR A 153 15.87 -9.27 -15.85
C TYR A 153 16.29 -7.79 -15.80
N ALA A 154 17.05 -7.33 -16.80
CA ALA A 154 17.48 -5.95 -16.95
C ALA A 154 16.29 -4.97 -16.78
N PRO A 155 16.46 -3.80 -16.14
CA PRO A 155 17.70 -3.23 -15.61
C PRO A 155 18.09 -3.75 -14.21
N GLY A 156 17.49 -4.84 -13.72
CA GLY A 156 17.65 -5.27 -12.33
C GLY A 156 16.87 -4.38 -11.35
N GLY A 157 17.29 -4.38 -10.08
CA GLY A 157 16.63 -3.59 -9.04
C GLY A 157 15.15 -3.96 -8.84
N PRO A 158 14.32 -3.02 -8.35
CA PRO A 158 12.88 -3.25 -8.16
C PRO A 158 12.13 -3.59 -9.46
N ILE A 159 12.54 -3.02 -10.60
CA ILE A 159 11.89 -3.28 -11.89
C ILE A 159 12.20 -4.70 -12.38
N GLY A 160 13.47 -5.10 -12.31
CA GLY A 160 13.89 -6.48 -12.61
C GLY A 160 13.23 -7.48 -11.66
N TYR A 161 13.07 -7.12 -10.39
CA TYR A 161 12.35 -7.93 -9.39
C TYR A 161 10.91 -8.17 -9.80
N VAL A 162 10.17 -7.14 -10.25
CA VAL A 162 8.79 -7.32 -10.77
C VAL A 162 8.78 -8.22 -11.99
N ARG A 163 9.71 -8.03 -12.94
CA ARG A 163 9.79 -8.87 -14.14
C ARG A 163 10.00 -10.34 -13.79
N TRP A 164 10.91 -10.60 -12.86
CA TRP A 164 11.17 -11.93 -12.33
C TRP A 164 9.98 -12.51 -11.54
N ALA A 165 9.37 -11.71 -10.67
CA ALA A 165 8.18 -12.09 -9.91
C ALA A 165 7.04 -12.53 -10.83
N VAL A 166 6.79 -11.75 -11.89
CA VAL A 166 5.73 -12.01 -12.88
C VAL A 166 6.08 -13.19 -13.79
N SER A 167 7.35 -13.38 -14.16
CA SER A 167 7.74 -14.55 -14.97
C SER A 167 7.50 -15.85 -14.22
N GLY A 168 7.61 -15.83 -12.88
CA GLY A 168 7.50 -17.03 -12.04
C GLY A 168 8.61 -18.04 -12.28
N ALA A 169 9.65 -17.66 -13.00
CA ALA A 169 10.76 -18.53 -13.33
C ALA A 169 11.80 -18.56 -12.20
N ASP A 170 12.57 -19.62 -12.20
CA ASP A 170 13.69 -19.83 -11.29
C ASP A 170 14.84 -18.86 -11.57
N LEU A 171 15.45 -18.32 -10.51
CA LEU A 171 16.65 -17.48 -10.61
C LEU A 171 17.84 -18.23 -10.01
N PRO A 172 18.71 -18.83 -10.83
CA PRO A 172 19.93 -19.46 -10.33
C PRO A 172 20.90 -18.39 -9.85
N VAL A 173 21.41 -18.57 -8.65
CA VAL A 173 22.37 -17.68 -8.00
C VAL A 173 23.55 -18.51 -7.53
N SER A 174 24.74 -18.14 -7.98
CA SER A 174 25.98 -18.85 -7.65
C SER A 174 26.80 -18.07 -6.61
N VAL A 175 27.20 -18.75 -5.54
CA VAL A 175 28.05 -18.20 -4.46
C VAL A 175 29.14 -19.23 -4.16
N ASN A 176 30.42 -18.85 -4.29
CA ASN A 176 31.56 -19.73 -4.04
C ASN A 176 31.49 -21.08 -4.78
N GLY A 177 31.10 -21.05 -6.06
CA GLY A 177 30.95 -22.24 -6.90
C GLY A 177 29.68 -23.06 -6.65
N GLN A 178 28.92 -22.75 -5.58
CA GLN A 178 27.65 -23.40 -5.29
C GLN A 178 26.49 -22.63 -5.92
N THR A 179 25.68 -23.31 -6.72
CA THR A 179 24.54 -22.70 -7.43
C THR A 179 23.23 -23.17 -6.82
N GLU A 180 22.41 -22.22 -6.38
CA GLU A 180 21.10 -22.47 -5.81
C GLU A 180 20.03 -21.81 -6.68
N SER A 181 18.91 -22.50 -6.88
CA SER A 181 17.75 -21.92 -7.57
C SER A 181 16.90 -21.15 -6.57
N ILE A 182 16.80 -19.84 -6.74
CA ILE A 182 15.90 -19.01 -5.94
C ILE A 182 14.55 -18.96 -6.64
N VAL A 183 13.54 -19.49 -5.96
CA VAL A 183 12.13 -19.48 -6.39
C VAL A 183 11.34 -18.49 -5.54
N MET A 184 10.45 -17.74 -6.18
CA MET A 184 9.49 -16.88 -5.50
C MET A 184 8.24 -17.70 -5.14
N PRO A 185 7.90 -17.90 -3.84
CA PRO A 185 6.81 -18.78 -3.43
C PRO A 185 5.43 -18.41 -4.03
N HIS A 186 5.26 -17.13 -4.37
CA HIS A 186 4.03 -16.58 -4.92
C HIS A 186 4.26 -15.90 -6.28
N GLY A 187 5.26 -16.36 -7.04
CA GLY A 187 5.55 -15.87 -8.39
C GLY A 187 4.46 -16.17 -9.42
N GLY A 188 4.69 -15.75 -10.66
CA GLY A 188 3.73 -15.84 -11.75
C GLY A 188 2.59 -14.83 -11.59
N PHE A 189 1.40 -15.17 -12.10
CA PHE A 189 0.21 -14.30 -12.05
C PHE A 189 -0.32 -14.03 -10.63
N ARG A 190 0.04 -14.84 -9.64
CA ARG A 190 -0.39 -14.64 -8.24
C ARG A 190 0.19 -13.37 -7.65
N TRP A 191 1.45 -13.04 -7.98
CA TRP A 191 2.11 -11.83 -7.51
C TRP A 191 1.39 -10.54 -7.95
N PRO A 192 1.17 -10.27 -9.25
CA PRO A 192 0.51 -9.04 -9.69
C PRO A 192 -0.95 -8.96 -9.22
N ILE A 193 -1.70 -10.08 -9.18
CA ILE A 193 -3.06 -10.08 -8.65
C ILE A 193 -3.07 -9.62 -7.18
N ARG A 194 -2.17 -10.16 -6.36
CA ARG A 194 -2.02 -9.77 -4.95
C ARG A 194 -1.67 -8.29 -4.81
N THR A 195 -0.69 -7.82 -5.57
CA THR A 195 -0.23 -6.42 -5.52
C THR A 195 -1.33 -5.45 -5.97
N LEU A 196 -2.08 -5.79 -7.02
CA LEU A 196 -3.22 -5.00 -7.49
C LEU A 196 -4.38 -5.01 -6.47
N ALA A 197 -4.70 -6.15 -5.88
CA ALA A 197 -5.73 -6.23 -4.84
C ALA A 197 -5.37 -5.38 -3.61
N ALA A 198 -4.10 -5.43 -3.16
CA ALA A 198 -3.61 -4.60 -2.06
C ALA A 198 -3.69 -3.10 -2.39
N LEU A 199 -3.28 -2.71 -3.61
CA LEU A 199 -3.38 -1.33 -4.09
C LEU A 199 -4.84 -0.85 -4.12
N LEU A 200 -5.76 -1.68 -4.63
CA LEU A 200 -7.19 -1.36 -4.70
C LEU A 200 -7.79 -1.21 -3.30
N LEU A 201 -7.52 -2.13 -2.38
CA LEU A 201 -8.03 -2.03 -1.01
C LEU A 201 -7.50 -0.79 -0.27
N LEU A 202 -6.22 -0.46 -0.47
CA LEU A 202 -5.63 0.76 0.09
C LEU A 202 -6.30 2.02 -0.49
N ALA A 203 -6.48 2.07 -1.82
CA ALA A 203 -7.13 3.20 -2.48
C ALA A 203 -8.60 3.34 -2.06
N VAL A 204 -9.34 2.24 -1.93
CA VAL A 204 -10.73 2.21 -1.46
C VAL A 204 -10.81 2.65 0.00
N GLY A 205 -9.96 2.14 0.89
CA GLY A 205 -9.94 2.57 2.30
C GLY A 205 -9.67 4.07 2.47
N LEU A 206 -8.75 4.62 1.67
CA LEU A 206 -8.51 6.07 1.62
C LEU A 206 -9.71 6.83 1.04
N TYR A 207 -10.30 6.33 -0.05
CA TYR A 207 -11.47 6.96 -0.68
C TYR A 207 -12.67 7.04 0.27
N LEU A 208 -13.03 5.92 0.91
CA LEU A 208 -14.15 5.85 1.86
C LEU A 208 -13.95 6.82 3.02
N SER A 209 -12.71 6.97 3.49
CA SER A 209 -12.39 7.93 4.55
C SER A 209 -12.51 9.39 4.12
N PHE A 210 -12.39 9.67 2.81
CA PHE A 210 -12.48 11.00 2.25
C PHE A 210 -13.86 11.30 1.63
N GLU A 211 -14.73 10.32 1.44
CA GLU A 211 -16.04 10.51 0.80
C GLU A 211 -16.88 11.56 1.54
N ALA A 212 -16.78 11.64 2.87
CA ALA A 212 -17.42 12.66 3.67
C ALA A 212 -16.92 14.10 3.39
N LEU A 213 -15.84 14.29 2.61
CA LEU A 213 -15.41 15.60 2.13
C LEU A 213 -16.27 16.12 0.96
N THR A 214 -17.09 15.27 0.35
CA THR A 214 -18.00 15.67 -0.73
C THR A 214 -19.16 16.53 -0.22
N SER A 215 -19.58 16.31 1.03
CA SER A 215 -20.62 17.11 1.67
C SER A 215 -20.12 18.51 2.02
N SER A 216 -20.96 19.52 1.76
CA SER A 216 -20.77 20.90 2.26
C SER A 216 -20.92 20.99 3.76
N GLU A 217 -21.69 20.07 4.36
CA GLU A 217 -22.00 20.07 5.77
C GLU A 217 -21.05 19.19 6.58
N PRO A 218 -20.74 19.55 7.83
CA PRO A 218 -20.11 18.64 8.75
C PRO A 218 -21.05 17.46 9.01
N VAL A 219 -20.70 16.27 8.51
CA VAL A 219 -21.30 15.01 8.96
C VAL A 219 -21.13 14.92 10.49
N SER A 220 -22.17 15.30 11.22
CA SER A 220 -22.27 15.17 12.66
C SER A 220 -23.20 14.00 12.93
N ASN A 221 -22.65 12.89 13.40
CA ASN A 221 -23.47 11.80 13.96
C ASN A 221 -23.96 12.16 15.38
N ILE A 222 -23.61 13.34 15.88
CA ILE A 222 -24.15 13.89 17.12
C ILE A 222 -25.38 14.68 16.72
N LEU A 223 -26.55 14.14 17.07
CA LEU A 223 -27.81 14.89 17.00
C LEU A 223 -27.64 16.20 17.78
N PRO A 224 -28.06 17.35 17.23
CA PRO A 224 -28.07 18.57 18.01
C PRO A 224 -28.90 18.34 19.29
N PRO A 225 -28.53 18.95 20.43
CA PRO A 225 -29.28 18.82 21.67
C PRO A 225 -30.77 19.11 21.42
N GLY A 226 -31.65 18.13 21.70
CA GLY A 226 -33.10 18.24 21.52
C GLY A 226 -33.66 17.67 20.20
N ALA A 227 -32.82 17.21 19.27
CA ALA A 227 -33.28 16.40 18.14
C ALA A 227 -33.37 14.93 18.60
N GLU A 228 -34.53 14.50 19.06
CA GLU A 228 -34.80 13.08 19.33
C GLU A 228 -35.11 12.36 18.01
N TYR A 229 -34.51 11.20 17.81
CA TYR A 229 -34.85 10.33 16.69
C TYR A 229 -36.27 9.80 16.94
N THR A 230 -37.22 10.22 16.11
CA THR A 230 -38.58 9.65 16.09
C THR A 230 -38.58 8.53 15.05
N GLU A 231 -38.66 7.28 15.50
CA GLU A 231 -38.98 6.15 14.62
C GLU A 231 -40.45 6.28 14.23
N GLU A 232 -40.71 6.64 12.96
CA GLU A 232 -42.02 6.46 12.33
C GLU A 232 -42.19 5.02 11.82
#